data_AF-A0A7Z0EJL0-F1
#
_entry.id   AF-A0A7Z0EJL0-F1
#
_cell.length_a   1.000
_cell.length_b   1.000
_cell.length_c   1.000
_cell.angle_alpha   90.00
_cell.angle_beta   90.00
_cell.angle_gamma   90.00
#
_symmetry.space_group_name_H-M   'P 1'
#
loop_
_entity.id
_entity.type
_entity.pdbx_description
1 polymer ?
#
loop_
_entity_poly.entity_id
_entity_poly.type
_entity_poly.pdbx_seq_one_letter_code
_entity_poly.pdbx_strand_id
1 'polypeptide(L)'
;MKSFAGAEYGDISRAVWNTALDQRRRAVQRGQRGYDQPFCGYHLQARRLAHAKDEEEWLRAAPSHVLQQTLKDLDRACSDHGTFHVRWRAEHRWKPPFRFPDGSRMGVERLGRTWGRLKLPKLGWVRLRWSRAPQGTIRSATVSHDGAHWFVSLLCEDDQSTPEQHERPDSAVGVDRGVAVAVATSQSCNPCGHHAPDNRESPSVFRCGACGHTAHADVNAAKNTLTLGWASPSG
;
A
#
# COMPACT_ATOMS: atom_id res chain seq x y z
N MET A 1 7.84 8.43 25.36
CA MET A 1 7.15 8.24 24.06
C MET A 1 5.67 8.00 24.36
N LYS A 2 4.74 8.85 23.92
CA LYS A 2 3.31 8.62 24.23
C LYS A 2 2.86 7.36 23.48
N SER A 3 2.44 6.34 24.22
CA SER A 3 1.89 5.12 23.63
C SER A 3 0.63 5.46 22.85
N PHE A 4 0.54 5.03 21.59
CA PHE A 4 -0.68 5.13 20.81
C PHE A 4 -1.69 4.12 21.36
N ALA A 5 -2.89 4.59 21.72
CA ALA A 5 -3.91 3.76 22.38
C ALA A 5 -4.32 2.51 21.56
N GLY A 6 -4.18 2.55 20.23
CA GLY A 6 -4.47 1.40 19.37
C GLY A 6 -3.31 0.42 19.17
N ALA A 7 -2.18 0.58 19.86
CA ALA A 7 -0.99 -0.25 19.62
C ALA A 7 -1.23 -1.75 19.84
N GLU A 8 -2.06 -2.09 20.84
CA GLU A 8 -2.44 -3.48 21.15
C GLU A 8 -3.22 -4.14 20.00
N TYR A 9 -3.93 -3.38 19.15
CA TYR A 9 -4.74 -3.96 18.06
C TYR A 9 -3.87 -4.69 17.05
N GLY A 10 -2.64 -4.22 16.82
CA GLY A 10 -1.67 -4.90 15.96
C GLY A 10 -1.27 -6.28 16.51
N ASP A 11 -1.02 -6.37 17.81
CA ASP A 11 -0.63 -7.62 18.47
C ASP A 11 -1.80 -8.62 18.47
N ILE A 12 -3.01 -8.14 18.73
CA ILE A 12 -4.23 -8.96 18.71
C ILE A 12 -4.49 -9.49 17.29
N SER A 13 -4.41 -8.62 16.28
CA SER A 13 -4.52 -9.05 14.87
C SER A 13 -3.46 -10.08 14.49
N ARG A 14 -2.21 -9.92 14.95
CA ARG A 14 -1.15 -10.93 14.73
C ARG A 14 -1.51 -12.27 15.36
N ALA A 15 -1.98 -12.28 16.61
CA ALA A 15 -2.39 -13.51 17.28
C ALA A 15 -3.53 -14.20 16.50
N VAL A 16 -4.56 -13.45 16.10
CA VAL A 16 -5.67 -13.97 15.28
C VAL A 16 -5.16 -14.55 13.95
N TRP A 17 -4.31 -13.83 13.22
CA TRP A 17 -3.71 -14.31 11.96
C TRP A 17 -2.96 -15.63 12.16
N ASN A 18 -2.07 -15.67 13.14
CA ASN A 18 -1.18 -16.81 13.38
C ASN A 18 -1.96 -18.04 13.82
N THR A 19 -2.90 -17.89 14.76
CA THR A 19 -3.79 -18.97 15.21
C THR A 19 -4.66 -19.47 14.05
N ALA A 20 -5.22 -18.57 13.24
CA ALA A 20 -6.03 -18.96 12.10
C ALA A 20 -5.21 -19.68 11.01
N LEU A 21 -3.97 -19.25 10.75
CA LEU A 21 -3.07 -19.91 9.81
C LEU A 21 -2.68 -21.32 10.30
N ASP A 22 -2.38 -21.48 11.58
CA ASP A 22 -2.10 -22.78 12.19
C ASP A 22 -3.31 -23.73 12.09
N GLN A 23 -4.52 -23.24 12.41
CA GLN A 23 -5.76 -24.00 12.23
C GLN A 23 -5.95 -24.48 10.79
N ARG A 24 -5.66 -23.63 9.79
CA ARG A 24 -5.75 -23.99 8.36
C ARG A 24 -4.75 -25.06 7.99
N ARG A 25 -3.49 -24.91 8.39
CA ARG A 25 -2.44 -25.90 8.12
C ARG A 25 -2.78 -27.26 8.72
N ARG A 26 -3.26 -27.27 9.98
CA ARG A 26 -3.73 -28.49 10.65
C ARG A 26 -4.93 -29.12 9.93
N ALA A 27 -5.87 -28.31 9.46
CA ALA A 27 -7.01 -28.81 8.69
C ALA A 27 -6.58 -29.45 7.37
N VAL A 28 -5.67 -28.82 6.61
CA VAL A 28 -5.13 -29.40 5.37
C VAL A 28 -4.38 -30.71 5.64
N GLN A 29 -3.52 -30.74 6.66
CA GLN A 29 -2.80 -31.96 7.05
C GLN A 29 -3.73 -33.10 7.47
N ARG A 30 -4.83 -32.79 8.17
CA ARG A 30 -5.85 -33.79 8.53
C ARG A 30 -6.61 -34.28 7.31
N GLY A 31 -7.02 -33.38 6.41
CA GLY A 31 -7.65 -33.77 5.15
C GLY A 31 -6.77 -34.69 4.30
N GLN A 32 -5.47 -34.42 4.23
CA GLN A 32 -4.48 -35.29 3.56
C GLN A 32 -4.36 -36.69 4.18
N ARG A 33 -4.73 -36.84 5.46
CA ARG A 33 -4.78 -38.13 6.18
C ARG A 33 -6.16 -38.81 6.09
N GLY A 34 -7.08 -38.29 5.28
CA GLY A 34 -8.41 -38.87 5.06
C GLY A 34 -9.46 -38.49 6.11
N TYR A 35 -9.19 -37.53 6.99
CA TYR A 35 -10.21 -37.06 7.93
C TYR A 35 -11.22 -36.15 7.21
N ASP A 36 -12.51 -36.48 7.34
CA ASP A 36 -13.59 -35.58 6.95
C ASP A 36 -13.68 -34.41 7.94
N GLN A 37 -13.43 -33.19 7.46
CA GLN A 37 -13.41 -31.98 8.27
C GLN A 37 -13.99 -30.83 7.44
N PRO A 38 -14.76 -29.92 8.06
CA PRO A 38 -15.26 -28.75 7.36
C PRO A 38 -14.11 -27.87 6.86
N PHE A 39 -14.30 -27.24 5.71
CA PHE A 39 -13.33 -26.31 5.14
C PHE A 39 -13.00 -25.20 6.15
N CYS A 40 -11.72 -25.10 6.50
CA CYS A 40 -11.22 -24.12 7.46
C CYS A 40 -11.00 -22.74 6.79
N GLY A 41 -12.09 -22.16 6.28
CA GLY A 41 -12.08 -20.84 5.63
C GLY A 41 -12.52 -19.72 6.55
N TYR A 42 -12.62 -18.51 5.99
CA TYR A 42 -13.07 -17.31 6.70
C TYR A 42 -14.35 -17.53 7.52
N HIS A 43 -15.40 -18.13 6.94
CA HIS A 43 -16.70 -18.26 7.62
C HIS A 43 -16.64 -19.10 8.90
N LEU A 44 -15.94 -20.23 8.86
CA LEU A 44 -15.76 -21.09 10.04
C LEU A 44 -14.93 -20.36 11.11
N GLN A 45 -13.82 -19.73 10.71
CA GLN A 45 -12.93 -19.04 11.64
C GLN A 45 -13.56 -17.79 12.24
N ALA A 46 -14.38 -17.05 11.49
CA ALA A 46 -15.12 -15.90 11.98
C ALA A 46 -16.17 -16.30 13.02
N ARG A 47 -16.87 -17.43 12.84
CA ARG A 47 -17.78 -17.99 13.85
C ARG A 47 -17.02 -18.39 15.12
N ARG A 48 -15.92 -19.13 14.97
CA ARG A 48 -15.06 -19.52 16.10
C ARG A 48 -14.48 -18.32 16.84
N LEU A 49 -14.08 -17.27 16.12
CA LEU A 49 -13.60 -16.02 16.71
C LEU A 49 -14.69 -15.34 17.55
N ALA A 50 -15.96 -15.41 17.14
CA ALA A 50 -17.06 -14.86 17.93
C ALA A 50 -17.15 -15.56 19.29
N HIS A 51 -17.07 -16.89 19.33
CA HIS A 51 -17.03 -17.66 20.57
C HIS A 51 -15.74 -17.43 21.38
N ALA A 52 -14.58 -17.40 20.73
CA ALA A 52 -13.30 -17.19 21.40
C ALA A 52 -13.26 -15.83 22.13
N LYS A 53 -13.93 -14.81 21.60
CA LYS A 53 -14.07 -13.51 22.29
C LYS A 53 -14.86 -13.60 23.60
N ASP A 54 -15.64 -14.65 23.81
CA ASP A 54 -16.37 -14.87 25.06
C ASP A 54 -15.50 -15.48 26.15
N GLU A 55 -14.54 -16.32 25.75
CA GLU A 55 -13.57 -16.97 26.63
C GLU A 55 -12.34 -16.09 26.90
N GLU A 56 -11.90 -15.34 25.88
CA GLU A 56 -10.63 -14.60 25.86
C GLU A 56 -10.89 -13.10 25.82
N GLU A 57 -10.94 -12.46 27.00
CA GLU A 57 -11.29 -11.05 27.14
C GLU A 57 -10.38 -10.10 26.34
N TRP A 58 -9.09 -10.42 26.22
CA TRP A 58 -8.11 -9.61 25.49
C TRP A 58 -8.46 -9.44 24.00
N LEU A 59 -9.19 -10.37 23.38
CA LEU A 59 -9.69 -10.22 22.01
C LEU A 59 -10.73 -9.10 21.88
N ARG A 60 -11.41 -8.75 22.98
CA ARG A 60 -12.41 -7.68 23.00
C ARG A 60 -11.79 -6.29 23.04
N ALA A 61 -10.49 -6.13 23.25
CA ALA A 61 -9.85 -4.82 23.16
C ALA A 61 -9.93 -4.29 21.71
N ALA A 62 -9.58 -5.11 20.71
CA ALA A 62 -9.70 -4.75 19.30
C ALA A 62 -11.18 -4.70 18.83
N PRO A 63 -11.54 -3.85 17.85
CA PRO A 63 -12.85 -3.89 17.22
C PRO A 63 -13.05 -5.17 16.40
N SER A 64 -14.25 -5.79 16.48
CA SER A 64 -14.54 -7.05 15.77
C SER A 64 -14.28 -6.99 14.26
N HIS A 65 -14.57 -5.86 13.62
CA HIS A 65 -14.35 -5.70 12.17
C HIS A 65 -12.87 -5.69 11.79
N VAL A 66 -11.96 -5.25 12.66
CA VAL A 66 -10.51 -5.32 12.44
C VAL A 66 -10.04 -6.78 12.46
N LEU A 67 -10.55 -7.57 13.42
CA LEU A 67 -10.21 -8.99 13.53
C LEU A 67 -10.81 -9.81 12.38
N GLN A 68 -12.06 -9.55 12.00
CA GLN A 68 -12.67 -10.18 10.84
C GLN A 68 -11.95 -9.80 9.54
N GLN A 69 -11.52 -8.55 9.38
CA GLN A 69 -10.71 -8.15 8.24
C GLN A 69 -9.36 -8.90 8.21
N THR A 70 -8.74 -9.10 9.37
CA THR A 70 -7.52 -9.90 9.48
C THR A 70 -7.71 -11.33 8.95
N LEU A 71 -8.85 -11.95 9.26
CA LEU A 71 -9.20 -13.27 8.72
C LEU A 71 -9.48 -13.24 7.20
N LYS A 72 -10.11 -12.18 6.67
CA LYS A 72 -10.31 -11.99 5.22
C LYS A 72 -8.99 -11.80 4.47
N ASP A 73 -8.07 -11.05 5.05
CA ASP A 73 -6.74 -10.84 4.48
C ASP A 73 -5.95 -12.17 4.46
N LEU A 74 -6.08 -12.99 5.52
CA LEU A 74 -5.51 -14.34 5.55
C LEU A 74 -6.15 -15.24 4.48
N ASP A 75 -7.47 -15.14 4.31
CA ASP A 75 -8.20 -15.92 3.32
C ASP A 75 -7.73 -15.64 1.91
N ARG A 76 -7.60 -14.35 1.57
CA ARG A 76 -7.01 -13.90 0.31
C ARG A 76 -5.58 -14.41 0.13
N ALA A 77 -4.72 -14.23 1.14
CA ALA A 77 -3.33 -14.68 1.06
C ALA A 77 -3.22 -16.21 0.84
N CYS A 78 -4.07 -17.00 1.51
CA CYS A 78 -4.13 -18.45 1.32
C CYS A 78 -4.64 -18.82 -0.07
N SER A 79 -5.63 -18.09 -0.60
CA SER A 79 -6.16 -18.29 -1.95
C SER A 79 -5.12 -17.98 -3.02
N ASP A 80 -4.42 -16.85 -2.88
CA ASP A 80 -3.48 -16.34 -3.89
C ASP A 80 -2.15 -17.13 -3.89
N HIS A 81 -1.70 -17.59 -2.72
CA HIS A 81 -0.35 -18.17 -2.58
C HIS A 81 -0.35 -19.63 -2.12
N GLY A 82 -1.48 -20.17 -1.65
CA GLY A 82 -1.54 -21.47 -1.00
C GLY A 82 -1.16 -21.42 0.49
N THR A 83 -1.90 -22.16 1.31
CA THR A 83 -1.83 -22.14 2.79
C THR A 83 -0.43 -22.35 3.40
N PHE A 84 0.42 -23.17 2.77
CA PHE A 84 1.76 -23.44 3.30
C PHE A 84 2.80 -22.39 2.90
N HIS A 85 2.53 -21.58 1.87
CA HIS A 85 3.41 -20.49 1.45
C HIS A 85 3.12 -19.19 2.21
N VAL A 86 1.91 -19.01 2.74
CA VAL A 86 1.58 -17.91 3.65
C VAL A 86 2.41 -18.01 4.92
N ARG A 87 3.07 -16.92 5.30
CA ARG A 87 3.95 -16.86 6.47
C ARG A 87 3.20 -16.46 7.74
N TRP A 88 3.74 -16.91 8.86
CA TRP A 88 3.36 -16.38 10.17
C TRP A 88 3.74 -14.91 10.23
N ARG A 89 2.89 -14.10 10.87
CA ARG A 89 3.25 -12.73 11.22
C ARG A 89 4.21 -12.79 12.41
N ALA A 90 5.47 -12.51 12.13
CA ALA A 90 6.47 -12.38 13.17
C ALA A 90 6.10 -11.24 14.12
N GLU A 91 6.49 -11.41 15.37
CA GLU A 91 6.60 -10.29 16.29
C GLU A 91 7.86 -9.51 15.87
N HIS A 92 7.69 -8.61 14.90
CA HIS A 92 8.80 -7.78 14.42
C HIS A 92 9.27 -6.82 15.52
N ARG A 93 10.40 -6.16 15.27
CA ARG A 93 10.86 -4.96 15.99
C ARG A 93 9.77 -3.87 16.10
N TRP A 94 8.74 -3.92 15.25
CA TRP A 94 7.64 -2.94 15.14
C TRP A 94 6.25 -3.60 15.22
N LYS A 95 5.23 -2.84 15.62
CA LYS A 95 3.86 -3.33 15.78
C LYS A 95 3.21 -3.71 14.43
N PRO A 96 2.52 -4.85 14.33
CA PRO A 96 1.87 -5.29 13.11
C PRO A 96 0.82 -4.28 12.62
N PRO A 97 0.70 -4.03 11.30
CA PRO A 97 -0.34 -3.16 10.79
C PRO A 97 -1.71 -3.80 10.93
N PHE A 98 -2.73 -2.96 11.16
CA PHE A 98 -4.11 -3.38 11.28
C PHE A 98 -5.03 -2.44 10.50
N ARG A 99 -6.12 -2.99 9.97
CA ARG A 99 -7.03 -2.28 9.06
C ARG A 99 -8.43 -2.18 9.65
N PHE A 100 -8.97 -0.97 9.60
CA PHE A 100 -10.39 -0.68 9.75
C PHE A 100 -11.04 -0.73 8.36
N PRO A 101 -11.87 -1.74 8.06
CA PRO A 101 -12.37 -1.98 6.71
C PRO A 101 -13.61 -1.17 6.33
N ASP A 102 -14.20 -0.45 7.28
CA ASP A 102 -15.48 0.25 7.10
C ASP A 102 -15.30 1.76 7.27
N GLY A 103 -15.10 2.44 6.14
CA GLY A 103 -14.92 3.89 6.10
C GLY A 103 -16.17 4.70 6.48
N SER A 104 -17.37 4.12 6.45
CA SER A 104 -18.61 4.83 6.86
C SER A 104 -18.61 5.22 8.34
N ARG A 105 -17.81 4.53 9.16
CA ARG A 105 -17.64 4.80 10.59
C ARG A 105 -16.51 5.80 10.88
N MET A 106 -15.84 6.30 9.84
CA MET A 106 -14.73 7.23 9.95
C MET A 106 -15.16 8.64 9.59
N GLY A 107 -14.52 9.60 10.22
CA GLY A 107 -14.66 11.02 9.91
C GLY A 107 -13.29 11.64 9.87
N VAL A 108 -13.05 12.56 8.94
CA VAL A 108 -11.78 13.28 8.84
C VAL A 108 -12.07 14.75 8.94
N GLU A 109 -11.38 15.44 9.83
CA GLU A 109 -11.50 16.88 9.98
C GLU A 109 -10.13 17.53 9.96
N ARG A 110 -10.01 18.59 9.17
CA ARG A 110 -8.84 19.44 9.17
C ARG A 110 -8.97 20.47 10.29
N LEU A 111 -7.96 20.52 11.17
CA LEU A 111 -7.93 21.46 12.30
C LEU A 111 -7.12 22.72 12.00
N GLY A 112 -6.25 22.67 10.98
CA GLY A 112 -5.45 23.82 10.55
C GLY A 112 -4.48 23.47 9.43
N ARG A 113 -3.41 24.25 9.30
CA ARG A 113 -2.39 24.04 8.25
C ARG A 113 -1.66 22.70 8.42
N THR A 114 -1.41 22.30 9.65
CA THR A 114 -0.47 21.22 10.01
C THR A 114 -1.10 20.03 10.71
N TRP A 115 -2.31 20.18 11.23
CA TRP A 115 -2.99 19.17 12.04
C TRP A 115 -4.38 18.87 11.49
N GLY A 116 -4.78 17.61 11.61
CA GLY A 116 -6.17 17.19 11.52
C GLY A 116 -6.46 16.08 12.52
N ARG A 117 -7.66 15.52 12.43
CA ARG A 117 -8.09 14.38 13.23
C ARG A 117 -8.87 13.39 12.38
N LEU A 118 -8.71 12.11 12.72
CA LEU A 118 -9.42 10.98 12.12
C LEU A 118 -10.21 10.27 13.22
N LYS A 119 -11.52 10.08 13.02
CA LYS A 119 -12.36 9.28 13.89
C LYS A 119 -12.18 7.81 13.53
N LEU A 120 -11.78 7.00 14.49
CA LEU A 120 -11.62 5.55 14.35
C LEU A 120 -12.53 4.81 15.35
N PRO A 121 -13.09 3.64 14.98
CA PRO A 121 -13.84 2.81 15.91
C PRO A 121 -13.03 2.47 17.17
N LYS A 122 -13.67 2.58 18.35
CA LYS A 122 -13.08 2.44 19.70
C LYS A 122 -12.00 3.43 20.11
N LEU A 123 -11.27 4.03 19.17
CA LEU A 123 -10.23 5.02 19.46
C LEU A 123 -10.75 6.47 19.47
N GLY A 124 -11.93 6.71 18.91
CA GLY A 124 -12.50 8.05 18.82
C GLY A 124 -11.68 8.95 17.89
N TRP A 125 -11.65 10.25 18.20
CA TRP A 125 -10.89 11.22 17.41
C TRP A 125 -9.40 11.17 17.73
N VAL A 126 -8.61 10.68 16.77
CA VAL A 126 -7.15 10.64 16.86
C VAL A 126 -6.57 11.81 16.09
N ARG A 127 -5.77 12.64 16.76
CA ARG A 127 -5.03 13.74 16.12
C ARG A 127 -3.85 13.20 15.31
N LEU A 128 -3.66 13.75 14.11
CA LEU A 128 -2.59 13.34 13.19
C LEU A 128 -1.98 14.53 12.45
N ARG A 129 -0.73 14.38 12.02
CA ARG A 129 -0.05 15.37 11.18
C ARG A 129 -0.71 15.38 9.80
N TRP A 130 -1.19 16.54 9.39
CA TRP A 130 -1.89 16.69 8.12
C TRP A 130 -0.90 16.67 6.96
N SER A 131 -0.88 15.58 6.20
CA SER A 131 -0.05 15.43 5.00
C SER A 131 -0.83 15.73 3.73
N ARG A 132 -2.02 15.16 3.59
CA ARG A 132 -2.92 15.34 2.43
C ARG A 132 -4.37 15.22 2.84
N ALA A 133 -5.25 15.91 2.12
CA ALA A 133 -6.69 15.72 2.24
C ALA A 133 -7.09 14.41 1.52
N PRO A 134 -7.99 13.59 2.09
CA PRO A 134 -8.55 12.44 1.37
C PRO A 134 -9.36 12.94 0.17
N GLN A 135 -9.23 12.24 -0.97
CA GLN A 135 -9.97 12.51 -2.20
C GLN A 135 -11.07 11.48 -2.33
N GLY A 136 -12.33 11.91 -2.41
CA GLY A 136 -13.49 11.03 -2.51
C GLY A 136 -13.85 10.31 -1.20
N THR A 137 -14.54 9.17 -1.34
CA THR A 137 -15.11 8.43 -0.21
C THR A 137 -14.08 7.50 0.42
N ILE A 138 -13.86 7.62 1.72
CA ILE A 138 -12.97 6.71 2.46
C ILE A 138 -13.63 5.33 2.51
N ARG A 139 -12.91 4.32 2.03
CA ARG A 139 -13.32 2.90 2.09
C ARG A 139 -12.71 2.19 3.27
N SER A 140 -11.44 2.44 3.56
CA SER A 140 -10.75 1.82 4.69
C SER A 140 -9.59 2.67 5.21
N ALA A 141 -9.17 2.41 6.44
CA ALA A 141 -7.98 3.00 7.03
C ALA A 141 -7.06 1.89 7.55
N THR A 142 -5.80 1.91 7.14
CA THR A 142 -4.76 1.00 7.66
C THR A 142 -3.81 1.79 8.55
N VAL A 143 -3.65 1.35 9.79
CA VAL A 143 -2.71 1.94 10.75
C VAL A 143 -1.45 1.08 10.78
N SER A 144 -0.30 1.71 10.67
CA SER A 144 1.01 1.05 10.66
C SER A 144 2.03 1.80 11.53
N HIS A 145 3.10 1.10 11.90
CA HIS A 145 4.20 1.63 12.70
C HIS A 145 5.53 1.27 12.04
N ASP A 146 6.39 2.26 11.81
CA ASP A 146 7.72 2.05 11.20
C ASP A 146 8.84 1.81 12.22
N GLY A 147 8.56 2.07 13.50
CA GLY A 147 9.53 2.01 14.59
C GLY A 147 9.69 3.29 15.39
N ALA A 148 9.42 4.43 14.76
CA ALA A 148 9.46 5.74 15.40
C ALA A 148 8.07 6.41 15.41
N HIS A 149 7.28 6.19 14.35
CA HIS A 149 6.04 6.90 14.12
C HIS A 149 4.90 5.97 13.73
N TRP A 150 3.70 6.40 14.08
CA TRP A 150 2.45 5.80 13.63
C TRP A 150 1.95 6.53 12.38
N PHE A 151 1.55 5.76 11.38
CA PHE A 151 0.97 6.27 10.14
C PHE A 151 -0.43 5.72 9.96
N VAL A 152 -1.25 6.49 9.22
CA VAL A 152 -2.53 6.03 8.70
C VAL A 152 -2.58 6.22 7.19
N SER A 153 -2.89 5.14 6.50
CA SER A 153 -3.15 5.12 5.06
C SER A 153 -4.64 4.96 4.83
N LEU A 154 -5.24 5.94 4.15
CA LEU A 154 -6.66 5.92 3.78
C LEU A 154 -6.79 5.41 2.34
N LEU A 155 -7.55 4.34 2.16
CA LEU A 155 -8.02 3.93 0.83
C LEU A 155 -9.27 4.74 0.53
N CYS A 156 -9.23 5.53 -0.53
CA CYS A 156 -10.34 6.36 -0.96
C CYS A 156 -10.75 5.98 -2.38
N GLU A 157 -12.05 6.08 -2.65
CA GLU A 157 -12.63 5.95 -4.00
C GLU A 157 -12.99 7.35 -4.47
N ASP A 158 -12.36 7.81 -5.54
CA ASP A 158 -12.39 9.19 -6.05
C ASP A 158 -13.36 9.39 -7.22
N ASP A 159 -14.19 8.37 -7.49
CA ASP A 159 -15.17 8.32 -8.58
C ASP A 159 -14.58 8.61 -9.97
N GLN A 160 -13.25 8.55 -10.12
CA GLN A 160 -12.57 8.75 -11.39
C GLN A 160 -12.59 7.44 -12.19
N SER A 161 -13.13 7.49 -13.41
CA SER A 161 -12.98 6.39 -14.36
C SER A 161 -11.54 6.34 -14.87
N THR A 162 -10.92 5.16 -14.87
CA THR A 162 -9.68 4.96 -15.62
C THR A 162 -10.00 5.12 -17.10
N PRO A 163 -9.33 6.03 -17.83
CA PRO A 163 -9.61 6.21 -19.26
C PRO A 163 -9.27 4.93 -20.01
N GLU A 164 -10.17 4.47 -20.89
CA GLU A 164 -10.01 3.24 -21.67
C GLU A 164 -8.79 3.31 -22.62
N GLN A 165 -8.45 4.52 -23.05
CA GLN A 165 -7.32 4.78 -23.89
C GLN A 165 -6.54 5.98 -23.35
N HIS A 166 -5.22 5.86 -23.36
CA HIS A 166 -4.34 6.99 -23.08
C HIS A 166 -4.61 8.11 -24.10
N GLU A 167 -4.55 9.38 -23.67
CA GLU A 167 -4.84 10.56 -24.51
C GLU A 167 -3.95 10.66 -25.77
N ARG A 168 -2.87 9.87 -25.82
CA ARG A 168 -1.95 9.76 -26.95
C ARG A 168 -1.57 8.28 -27.15
N PRO A 169 -2.36 7.51 -27.91
CA PRO A 169 -2.12 6.08 -28.09
C PRO A 169 -0.85 5.80 -28.92
N ASP A 170 -0.49 6.71 -29.82
CA ASP A 170 0.68 6.56 -30.72
C ASP A 170 1.98 7.14 -30.14
N SER A 171 1.93 7.74 -28.95
CA SER A 171 3.14 8.27 -28.31
C SER A 171 3.84 7.17 -27.49
N ALA A 172 5.03 6.78 -27.90
CA ALA A 172 5.92 5.97 -27.07
C ALA A 172 6.80 6.88 -26.19
N VAL A 173 6.68 6.76 -24.87
CA VAL A 173 7.61 7.41 -23.93
C VAL A 173 8.60 6.36 -23.43
N GLY A 174 9.86 6.50 -23.82
CA GLY A 174 10.95 5.71 -23.25
C GLY A 174 11.27 6.18 -21.83
N VAL A 175 11.06 5.31 -20.84
CA VAL A 175 11.36 5.54 -19.42
C VAL A 175 12.64 4.79 -19.07
N ASP A 176 13.72 5.51 -18.81
CA ASP A 176 14.96 4.93 -18.27
C ASP A 176 14.98 5.05 -16.74
N ARG A 177 15.31 3.95 -16.05
CA ARG A 177 15.39 3.91 -14.58
C ARG A 177 16.85 3.91 -14.14
N GLY A 178 17.35 5.08 -13.77
CA GLY A 178 18.71 5.26 -13.27
C GLY A 178 18.81 5.19 -11.75
N VAL A 179 20.00 4.85 -11.24
CA VAL A 179 20.32 4.87 -9.79
C VAL A 179 20.51 6.30 -9.27
N ALA A 180 20.96 7.22 -10.12
CA ALA A 180 21.15 8.64 -9.78
C ALA A 180 19.90 9.51 -10.05
N VAL A 181 19.09 9.14 -11.06
CA VAL A 181 17.85 9.84 -11.44
C VAL A 181 16.78 8.77 -11.60
N ALA A 182 15.74 8.84 -10.77
CA ALA A 182 14.74 7.78 -10.67
C ALA A 182 14.02 7.49 -12.00
N VAL A 183 13.83 8.53 -12.84
CA VAL A 183 13.23 8.43 -14.18
C VAL A 183 13.82 9.53 -15.09
N ALA A 184 14.31 9.15 -16.28
CA ALA A 184 14.68 10.08 -17.34
C ALA A 184 13.91 9.79 -18.65
N THR A 185 13.54 10.84 -19.40
CA THR A 185 12.74 10.74 -20.63
C THR A 185 13.59 11.02 -21.88
N SER A 186 13.41 10.23 -22.94
CA SER A 186 14.16 10.35 -24.20
C SER A 186 13.75 11.51 -25.12
N GLN A 187 12.88 12.42 -24.68
CA GLN A 187 12.30 13.51 -25.49
C GLN A 187 12.90 14.90 -25.19
N SER A 188 13.73 15.01 -24.15
CA SER A 188 14.42 16.25 -23.80
C SER A 188 15.77 16.36 -24.51
N CYS A 189 16.07 17.52 -25.09
CA CYS A 189 17.37 17.82 -25.68
C CYS A 189 18.41 18.09 -24.58
N ASN A 190 19.53 17.36 -24.58
CA ASN A 190 20.58 17.57 -23.59
C ASN A 190 21.24 18.96 -23.65
N PRO A 191 21.60 19.50 -24.83
CA PRO A 191 22.20 20.84 -24.92
C PRO A 191 21.29 22.01 -24.50
N CYS A 192 20.01 22.01 -24.89
CA CYS A 192 19.16 23.19 -24.73
C CYS A 192 17.94 22.99 -23.83
N GLY A 193 17.72 21.77 -23.32
CA GLY A 193 16.58 21.43 -22.45
C GLY A 193 15.23 21.38 -23.17
N HIS A 194 15.15 21.71 -24.48
CA HIS A 194 13.90 21.67 -25.21
C HIS A 194 13.29 20.27 -25.22
N HIS A 195 12.05 20.16 -24.76
CA HIS A 195 11.28 18.92 -24.71
C HIS A 195 10.16 18.98 -25.75
N ALA A 196 10.20 18.07 -26.72
CA ALA A 196 9.17 17.90 -27.73
C ALA A 196 9.05 16.41 -28.10
N PRO A 197 7.84 15.93 -28.41
CA PRO A 197 7.61 14.53 -28.77
C PRO A 197 8.41 14.13 -30.02
N ASP A 198 8.51 15.05 -30.99
CA ASP A 198 9.16 14.82 -32.27
C ASP A 198 10.69 14.92 -32.19
N ASN A 199 11.26 15.21 -31.02
CA ASN A 199 12.71 15.23 -30.86
C ASN A 199 13.33 13.83 -31.01
N ARG A 200 12.54 12.76 -30.81
CA ARG A 200 12.95 11.37 -31.04
C ARG A 200 12.29 10.86 -32.31
N GLU A 201 12.95 11.07 -33.44
CA GLU A 201 12.48 10.63 -34.76
C GLU A 201 12.39 9.10 -34.86
N SER A 202 13.27 8.36 -34.16
CA SER A 202 13.27 6.89 -34.17
C SER A 202 13.91 6.31 -32.88
N PRO A 203 13.90 4.98 -32.69
CA PRO A 203 14.58 4.35 -31.56
C PRO A 203 16.06 4.72 -31.44
N SER A 204 16.75 4.98 -32.55
CA SER A 204 18.18 5.30 -32.61
C SER A 204 18.49 6.76 -32.96
N VAL A 205 17.52 7.55 -33.45
CA VAL A 205 17.75 8.92 -33.93
C VAL A 205 17.07 9.94 -33.01
N PHE A 206 17.87 10.89 -32.52
CA PHE A 206 17.40 12.10 -31.84
C PHE A 206 17.79 13.33 -32.65
N ARG A 207 16.83 14.23 -32.89
CA ARG A 207 17.04 15.55 -33.50
C ARG A 207 16.19 16.58 -32.78
N CYS A 208 16.83 17.57 -32.16
CA CYS A 208 16.11 18.64 -31.49
C CYS A 208 15.51 19.63 -32.51
N GLY A 209 14.19 19.83 -32.46
CA GLY A 209 13.50 20.83 -33.31
C GLY A 209 13.85 22.29 -33.01
N ALA A 210 14.41 22.58 -31.83
CA ALA A 210 14.73 23.96 -31.41
C ALA A 210 16.18 24.37 -31.70
N CYS A 211 17.17 23.53 -31.37
CA CYS A 211 18.59 23.85 -31.55
C CYS A 211 19.29 23.04 -32.65
N GLY A 212 18.56 22.13 -33.31
CA GLY A 212 19.11 21.27 -34.37
C GLY A 212 20.06 20.18 -33.88
N HIS A 213 20.25 20.02 -32.56
CA HIS A 213 21.15 19.00 -32.02
C HIS A 213 20.75 17.60 -32.46
N THR A 214 21.69 16.85 -33.05
CA THR A 214 21.51 15.46 -33.46
C THR A 214 22.39 14.52 -32.64
N ALA A 215 21.84 13.40 -32.19
CA ALA A 215 22.58 12.36 -31.46
C ALA A 215 21.89 11.00 -31.62
N HIS A 216 22.56 9.94 -31.19
CA HIS A 216 21.86 8.68 -30.93
C HIS A 216 20.89 8.89 -29.75
N ALA A 217 19.65 8.40 -29.86
CA ALA A 217 18.62 8.66 -28.84
C ALA A 217 19.04 8.23 -27.44
N ASP A 218 19.68 7.06 -27.32
CA ASP A 218 20.20 6.56 -26.04
C ASP A 218 21.38 7.40 -25.52
N VAL A 219 22.22 7.95 -26.41
CA VAL A 219 23.34 8.81 -26.01
C VAL A 219 22.83 10.15 -25.48
N ASN A 220 21.81 10.73 -26.12
CA ASN A 220 21.17 11.95 -25.62
C ASN A 220 20.46 11.70 -24.28
N ALA A 221 19.74 10.58 -24.14
CA ALA A 221 19.11 10.19 -22.89
C ALA A 221 20.14 9.98 -21.76
N ALA A 222 21.24 9.26 -22.02
CA ALA A 222 22.31 9.04 -21.05
C ALA A 222 22.94 10.37 -20.59
N LYS A 223 23.15 11.32 -21.52
CA LYS A 223 23.64 12.66 -21.16
C LYS A 223 22.63 13.43 -20.30
N ASN A 224 21.33 13.33 -20.58
CA ASN A 224 20.29 13.93 -19.72
C ASN A 224 20.34 13.35 -18.30
N THR A 225 20.49 12.03 -18.18
CA THR A 225 20.65 11.35 -16.89
C THR A 225 21.89 11.85 -16.15
N LEU A 226 23.01 12.05 -16.85
CA LEU A 226 24.25 12.61 -16.28
C LEU A 226 24.04 14.05 -15.79
N THR A 227 23.47 14.92 -16.63
CA THR A 227 23.22 16.33 -16.27
C THR A 227 22.28 16.45 -15.07
N LEU A 228 21.21 15.66 -15.03
CA LEU A 228 20.25 15.64 -13.91
C LEU A 228 20.85 15.01 -12.65
N GLY A 229 21.75 14.02 -12.78
CA GLY A 229 22.45 13.42 -11.64
C GLY A 229 23.45 14.34 -10.95
N TRP A 230 23.90 15.42 -11.61
CA TRP A 230 24.79 16.44 -11.03
C TRP A 230 24.06 17.67 -10.50
N ALA A 231 22.77 17.83 -10.82
CA ALA A 231 21.90 18.77 -10.15
C ALA A 231 21.61 18.24 -8.73
N SER A 232 22.51 18.54 -7.78
CA SER A 232 22.25 18.30 -6.36
C SER A 232 20.89 18.92 -5.97
N PRO A 233 20.02 18.21 -5.24
CA PRO A 233 18.81 18.82 -4.71
C PRO A 233 19.23 19.92 -3.74
N SER A 234 19.10 21.17 -4.18
CA SER A 234 19.12 22.32 -3.29
C SER A 234 17.72 22.41 -2.69
N GLY A 235 17.56 21.91 -1.46
CA GLY A 235 16.35 22.07 -0.63
C GLY A 235 15.63 20.79 -0.31
#